data_AF-A0A7C4JAH5-F1
#
_entry.id   AF-A0A7C4JAH5-F1
#
_cell.length_a   1.000
_cell.length_b   1.000
_cell.length_c   1.000
_cell.angle_alpha   90.00
_cell.angle_beta   90.00
_cell.angle_gamma   90.00
#
_symmetry.space_group_name_H-M   'P 1'
#
loop_
_entity.id
_entity.type
_entity.pdbx_description
1 polymer ?
#
loop_
_entity_poly.entity_id
_entity_poly.type
_entity_poly.pdbx_seq_one_letter_code
_entity_poly.pdbx_strand_id
1 'polypeptide(L)' 'MVDCAICGKEITGEKVECSICKAVMHRECAKKISGRYYCKQCYKEGKKRARYERMAQRAMIGKKLPKKLW' A
#
# COMPACT_ATOMS: atom_id res chain seq x y z
N MET A 1 11.85 8.36 22.10
CA MET A 1 10.97 8.79 20.99
C MET A 1 11.13 7.82 19.82
N VAL A 2 10.20 7.82 18.85
CA VAL A 2 10.40 7.05 17.60
C VAL A 2 10.72 8.04 16.49
N ASP A 3 11.86 7.85 15.86
CA ASP A 3 12.28 8.66 14.72
C ASP A 3 11.68 8.15 13.42
N CYS A 4 11.33 9.08 12.55
CA CYS A 4 10.85 8.74 11.22
C CYS A 4 12.01 8.20 10.38
N ALA A 5 11.86 6.96 9.90
CA ALA A 5 12.86 6.29 9.07
C ALA A 5 13.13 6.97 7.71
N ILE A 6 12.36 7.99 7.33
CA ILE A 6 12.53 8.75 6.08
C ILE A 6 13.24 10.09 6.30
N CYS A 7 12.83 10.87 7.30
CA CYS A 7 13.34 12.23 7.50
C CYS A 7 14.24 12.37 8.74
N GLY A 8 14.35 11.33 9.56
CA GLY A 8 15.18 11.31 10.77
C GLY A 8 14.66 12.21 11.90
N LYS A 9 13.49 12.82 11.75
CA LYS A 9 12.86 13.64 12.79
C LYS A 9 11.99 12.79 13.70
N GLU A 10 11.90 13.19 14.96
CA GLU A 10 11.01 12.57 15.93
C GLU A 10 9.54 12.60 15.48
N ILE A 11 8.82 11.52 15.77
CA ILE A 11 7.38 11.43 15.51
C ILE A 11 6.64 11.81 16.79
N THR A 12 6.08 13.02 16.80
CA THR A 12 5.29 13.57 17.91
C THR A 12 3.79 13.31 17.78
N GLY A 13 3.33 12.76 16.65
CA GLY A 13 1.91 12.56 16.33
C GLY A 13 1.57 11.18 15.76
N GLU A 14 0.55 11.12 14.89
CA GLU A 14 0.12 9.86 14.24
C GLU A 14 1.26 9.23 13.42
N LYS A 15 1.72 8.06 13.87
CA LYS A 15 2.70 7.24 13.17
C LYS A 15 2.02 6.25 12.23
N VAL A 16 2.64 6.00 11.08
CA VAL A 16 2.21 4.95 10.15
C VAL A 16 3.37 4.01 9.85
N GLU A 17 3.03 2.76 9.55
CA GLU A 17 4.01 1.71 9.30
C GLU A 17 4.00 1.30 7.84
N CYS A 18 5.19 1.06 7.28
CA CYS A 18 5.30 0.49 5.95
C CYS A 18 4.75 -0.94 5.94
N SER A 19 3.84 -1.24 5.02
CA SER A 19 3.26 -2.58 4.88
C SER A 19 4.24 -3.66 4.36
N ILE A 20 5.46 -3.28 3.98
CA ILE A 20 6.51 -4.21 3.50
C ILE A 20 7.61 -4.33 4.55
N CYS A 21 8.36 -3.26 4.81
CA CYS A 21 9.52 -3.30 5.71
C CYS A 21 9.21 -2.93 7.16
N LYS A 22 7.95 -2.64 7.50
CA LYS A 22 7.50 -2.26 8.86
C LYS A 22 8.19 -1.02 9.45
N ALA A 23 8.93 -0.27 8.65
CA ALA A 23 9.50 1.01 9.07
C ALA A 23 8.41 1.96 9.53
N VAL A 24 8.65 2.64 10.66
CA VAL A 24 7.75 3.66 11.21
C VAL A 24 8.12 5.02 10.62
N MET A 25 7.11 5.77 10.19
CA MET A 25 7.29 7.11 9.63
C MET A 25 6.08 8.00 9.89
N HIS A 26 6.24 9.30 9.67
CA HIS A 26 5.11 10.22 9.65
C HIS A 26 4.15 9.85 8.51
N ARG A 27 2.86 10.11 8.72
CA ARG A 27 1.82 9.94 7.70
C ARG A 27 2.11 10.72 6.41
N GLU A 28 2.74 11.89 6.54
CA GLU A 28 3.15 12.77 5.45
C GLU A 28 4.37 12.25 4.67
N CYS A 29 5.27 11.55 5.38
CA CYS A 29 6.46 10.94 4.79
C CYS A 29 6.13 9.60 4.09
N ALA A 30 5.01 8.97 4.46
CA ALA A 30 4.54 7.76 3.84
C ALA A 30 3.77 8.03 2.54
N LYS A 31 3.86 7.08 1.59
CA LYS A 31 3.01 7.07 0.40
C LYS A 31 1.89 6.05 0.56
N LYS A 32 0.65 6.46 0.29
CA LYS A 32 -0.54 5.59 0.38
C LYS A 32 -0.84 4.94 -0.97
N ILE A 33 -1.07 3.63 -0.97
CA ILE A 33 -1.56 2.87 -2.13
C ILE A 33 -2.62 1.88 -1.64
N SER A 34 -3.83 1.92 -2.23
CA SER A 34 -4.91 0.98 -1.92
C SER A 34 -5.17 0.81 -0.41
N GLY A 35 -5.16 1.92 0.35
CA GLY A 35 -5.39 1.90 1.79
C GLY A 35 -4.17 1.58 2.66
N ARG A 36 -3.06 1.11 2.08
CA ARG A 36 -1.82 0.74 2.79
C ARG A 36 -0.76 1.84 2.68
N TYR A 37 0.09 1.98 3.70
CA TYR A 37 1.19 2.94 3.74
C TYR A 37 2.53 2.29 3.39
N TYR A 38 3.38 3.01 2.65
CA TYR A 38 4.67 2.54 2.18
C TYR A 38 5.76 3.60 2.33
N CYS A 39 6.97 3.16 2.70
CA CYS A 39 8.17 3.99 2.67
C CYS A 39 8.59 4.31 1.22
N LYS A 40 9.42 5.35 1.03
CA LYS A 40 9.88 5.77 -0.30
C LYS A 40 10.55 4.63 -1.09
N GLN A 41 11.31 3.77 -0.42
CA GLN A 41 11.99 2.63 -1.04
C GLN A 41 11.00 1.53 -1.45
N CYS A 42 10.09 1.15 -0.55
CA CYS A 42 9.10 0.10 -0.77
C CYS A 42 7.95 0.53 -1.68
N TYR A 43 7.81 1.83 -1.98
CA TYR A 43 6.71 2.34 -2.79
C TYR A 43 6.64 1.73 -4.21
N LYS A 44 7.79 1.49 -4.85
CA LYS A 44 7.83 0.85 -6.18
C LYS A 44 7.27 -0.57 -6.12
N GLU A 45 7.60 -1.32 -5.07
CA GLU A 45 7.10 -2.68 -4.88
C GLU A 45 5.61 -2.68 -4.51
N GLY A 46 5.19 -1.77 -3.63
CA GLY A 46 3.78 -1.55 -3.31
C GLY A 46 2.94 -1.26 -4.56
N LYS A 47 3.45 -0.47 -5.51
CA LYS A 47 2.79 -0.23 -6.81
C LYS A 47 2.63 -1.51 -7.63
N LYS A 48 3.65 -2.37 -7.68
CA LYS A 48 3.58 -3.66 -8.39
C LYS A 48 2.52 -4.55 -7.74
N ARG A 49 2.54 -4.71 -6.41
CA ARG A 49 1.54 -5.52 -5.67
C ARG A 49 0.12 -5.02 -5.91
N ALA A 50 -0.11 -3.70 -5.80
CA ALA A 50 -1.43 -3.12 -6.05
C ALA A 50 -1.91 -3.24 -7.51
N ARG A 51 -0.98 -3.34 -8.48
CA ARG A 51 -1.35 -3.68 -9.87
C ARG A 51 -1.79 -5.14 -9.98
N TYR A 52 -1.04 -6.06 -9.39
CA TYR A 52 -1.39 -7.48 -9.38
C TYR A 52 -2.71 -7.76 -8.66
N GLU A 53 -2.94 -7.14 -7.49
CA GLU A 53 -4.22 -7.24 -6.77
C GLU A 53 -5.39 -6.76 -7.63
N ARG A 54 -5.23 -5.63 -8.35
CA ARG A 54 -6.26 -5.13 -9.29
C ARG A 54 -6.48 -6.07 -10.49
N MET A 55 -5.42 -6.66 -11.03
CA MET A 55 -5.54 -7.66 -12.09
C MET A 55 -6.26 -8.92 -11.61
N ALA A 56 -5.94 -9.40 -10.41
CA ALA A 56 -6.62 -10.54 -9.78
C ALA A 56 -8.10 -10.23 -9.52
N GLN A 57 -8.43 -9.06 -8.99
CA GLN A 57 -9.81 -8.61 -8.82
C GLN A 57 -10.58 -8.57 -10.16
N ARG A 58 -9.95 -8.06 -11.22
CA ARG A 58 -10.56 -8.03 -12.57
C ARG A 58 -10.77 -9.43 -13.14
N ALA A 59 -9.81 -10.34 -12.95
CA ALA A 59 -9.93 -11.74 -13.39
C ALA A 59 -11.06 -12.48 -12.65
N MET A 60 -11.29 -12.17 -11.37
CA MET A 60 -12.43 -12.72 -10.62
C MET A 60 -13.77 -12.15 -11.08
N ILE A 61 -13.85 -10.87 -11.42
CA ILE A 61 -15.06 -10.25 -11.99
C ILE A 61 -15.43 -10.90 -13.33
N GLY A 62 -14.44 -11.24 -14.17
CA GLY A 62 -14.66 -11.92 -15.45
C GLY A 62 -15.26 -13.35 -15.34
N LYS A 63 -15.26 -13.97 -14.16
CA LYS A 63 -15.88 -15.29 -13.92
C LYS A 63 -17.34 -15.22 -13.47
N LYS A 64 -17.91 -14.02 -13.23
CA LYS A 64 -19.30 -13.83 -12.79
C LYS A 64 -20.20 -13.26 -13.90
N LEU A 65 -20.17 -13.85 -15.09
CA LEU A 65 -21.26 -13.70 -16.05
C LEU A 65 -21.74 -15.10 -16.41
N PRO A 66 -22.81 -15.62 -15.79
CA PRO A 66 -23.57 -16.66 -16.46
C PRO A 66 -24.03 -16.06 -17.78
N LYS A 67 -23.44 -16.51 -18.88
CA LYS A 67 -24.06 -16.39 -20.19
C LYS A 67 -25.39 -17.13 -20.07
N LYS A 68 -26.47 -16.42 -19.74
CA LYS A 68 -27.81 -16.92 -20.05
C LYS A 68 -27.87 -16.97 -21.57
N LEU A 69 -27.54 -18.14 -22.10
CA LEU A 69 -28.00 -18.63 -23.38
C LEU A 69 -29.50 -18.83 -23.23
N TRP A 70 -30.27 -17.91 -23.80
CA TRP A 70 -31.63 -18.03 -24.36
C TRP A 70 -32.24 -16.65 -24.47
#